data_AF-A0A4P8RPG4-F1
#
_entry.id   AF-A0A4P8RPG4-F1
#
_cell.length_a   1.000
_cell.length_b   1.000
_cell.length_c   1.000
_cell.angle_alpha   90.00
_cell.angle_beta   90.00
_cell.angle_gamma   90.00
#
_symmetry.space_group_name_H-M   'P 1'
#
loop_
_entity.id
_entity.type
_entity.pdbx_description
1 polymer ?
#
loop_
_entity_poly.entity_id
_entity_poly.type
_entity_poly.pdbx_seq_one_letter_code
_entity_poly.pdbx_strand_id
1 'polypeptide(L)' 'MASNFLFIGGLGGSEVMLILFAVLLLFGAKRIPELARGLGRGIREFKDASKEIRNEIENTTTADKEQPVK' A
#
# COMPACT_ATOMS: atom_id res chain seq x y z
N MET A 1 5.57 -37.21 -18.63
CA MET A 1 4.31 -36.69 -19.23
C MET A 1 3.20 -37.26 -18.35
N ALA A 2 2.54 -36.55 -17.45
CA ALA A 2 2.28 -35.13 -17.31
C ALA A 2 2.37 -34.72 -15.83
N SER A 3 3.03 -33.59 -15.56
CA SER A 3 3.09 -32.96 -14.24
C SER A 3 1.76 -32.23 -13.97
N ASN A 4 0.68 -33.00 -13.83
CA ASN A 4 -0.68 -32.48 -13.60
C ASN A 4 -1.03 -32.35 -12.11
N PHE A 5 -0.03 -32.23 -11.23
CA PHE A 5 -0.25 -32.20 -9.78
C PHE A 5 -0.51 -30.79 -9.21
N LEU A 6 -0.66 -29.77 -10.06
CA LEU A 6 -0.66 -28.34 -9.69
C LEU A 6 -2.06 -27.69 -9.56
N PHE A 7 -3.15 -28.42 -9.84
CA PHE A 7 -4.48 -27.79 -9.99
C PHE A 7 -5.38 -27.79 -8.74
N ILE A 8 -5.07 -28.48 -7.63
CA ILE A 8 -6.02 -28.65 -6.49
C ILE A 8 -5.34 -28.64 -5.10
N GLY A 9 -4.41 -27.74 -4.79
CA GLY A 9 -3.80 -27.77 -3.44
C GLY A 9 -3.12 -26.54 -2.88
N GLY A 10 -2.82 -25.55 -3.71
CA GLY A 10 -2.13 -24.34 -3.26
C GLY A 10 -1.21 -23.87 -4.36
N LEU A 11 -1.20 -22.56 -4.56
CA LEU A 11 -0.25 -21.89 -5.46
C LEU A 11 1.16 -22.21 -4.94
N GLY A 12 1.78 -23.26 -5.49
CA GLY A 12 3.18 -23.54 -5.25
C GLY A 12 4.03 -22.35 -5.67
N GLY A 13 5.20 -22.17 -5.06
CA GLY A 13 6.11 -21.07 -5.40
C GLY A 13 6.49 -21.02 -6.89
N SER A 14 6.41 -22.15 -7.59
CA SER A 14 6.58 -22.27 -9.04
C SER A 14 5.54 -21.50 -9.85
N GLU A 15 4.26 -21.63 -9.51
CA GLU A 15 3.13 -20.98 -10.20
C GLU A 15 3.20 -19.47 -10.03
N VAL A 16 3.47 -19.02 -8.80
CA VAL A 16 3.61 -17.59 -8.50
C VAL A 16 4.77 -17.00 -9.32
N MET A 17 5.87 -17.73 -9.47
CA MET A 17 6.98 -17.29 -10.33
C MET A 17 6.61 -17.24 -11.81
N LEU A 18 5.84 -18.21 -12.32
CA LEU A 18 5.35 -18.19 -13.71
C LEU A 18 4.42 -17.01 -13.98
N ILE A 19 3.47 -16.74 -13.08
CA ILE A 19 2.55 -15.59 -13.18
C ILE A 19 3.34 -14.29 -13.12
N LEU A 20 4.28 -14.17 -12.17
CA LEU A 20 5.15 -13.01 -12.06
C LEU A 20 5.94 -12.79 -13.36
N PHE A 21 6.48 -13.85 -13.96
CA PHE A 21 7.21 -13.77 -15.22
C PHE A 21 6.30 -13.30 -16.37
N ALA A 22 5.08 -13.82 -16.48
CA ALA A 22 4.11 -13.37 -17.48
C ALA A 22 3.75 -11.89 -17.32
N VAL A 23 3.52 -11.43 -16.07
CA VAL A 23 3.28 -10.02 -15.75
C VAL A 23 4.49 -9.16 -16.11
N LEU A 24 5.71 -9.62 -15.82
CA LEU A 24 6.94 -8.90 -16.18
C LEU A 24 7.15 -8.82 -17.69
N LEU A 25 6.73 -9.81 -18.47
CA LEU A 25 6.77 -9.74 -19.93
C LEU A 25 5.75 -8.75 -20.50
N LEU A 26 4.54 -8.72 -19.93
CA LEU A 26 3.47 -7.82 -20.40
C LEU A 26 3.74 -6.36 -20.05
N PHE A 27 4.13 -6.10 -18.80
CA PHE A 27 4.33 -4.75 -18.28
C PHE A 27 5.80 -4.30 -18.34
N GLY A 28 6.75 -5.23 -18.37
CA GLY A 28 8.18 -4.93 -18.28
C GLY A 28 8.69 -4.84 -16.83
N ALA A 29 9.91 -5.33 -16.60
CA ALA A 29 10.53 -5.35 -15.26
C ALA A 29 10.71 -3.96 -14.62
N LYS A 30 10.73 -2.89 -15.43
CA LYS A 30 10.86 -1.52 -14.94
C LYS A 30 9.54 -0.91 -14.44
N ARG A 31 8.38 -1.41 -14.88
CA ARG A 31 7.08 -0.82 -14.52
C ARG A 31 6.64 -1.15 -13.10
N ILE A 32 6.89 -2.36 -12.62
CA ILE A 32 6.58 -2.77 -11.24
C ILE A 32 7.23 -1.83 -10.20
N PRO A 33 8.56 -1.57 -10.22
CA PRO A 33 9.19 -0.68 -9.25
C PRO A 33 8.81 0.79 -9.45
N GLU A 34 8.54 1.22 -10.68
CA GLU A 34 8.06 2.57 -10.99
C GLU A 34 6.68 2.83 -10.35
N LEU A 35 5.74 1.91 -10.55
CA LEU A 35 4.41 1.95 -9.93
C LEU A 35 4.49 1.88 -8.41
N ALA A 36 5.30 0.98 -7.84
CA ALA A 36 5.49 0.88 -6.40
C ALA A 36 6.04 2.18 -5.79
N ARG A 37 7.00 2.84 -6.46
CA ARG A 37 7.55 4.13 -6.03
C ARG A 37 6.54 5.26 -6.16
N GLY A 38 5.70 5.26 -7.19
CA GLY A 38 4.61 6.24 -7.35
C GLY A 38 3.56 6.09 -6.26
N LEU A 39 3.04 4.86 -6.09
CA LEU A 39 2.06 4.53 -5.06
C LEU A 39 2.58 4.81 -3.65
N GLY A 40 3.84 4.45 -3.36
CA GLY A 40 4.46 4.69 -2.06
C GLY A 40 4.58 6.18 -1.71
N ARG A 41 4.87 7.03 -2.70
CA ARG A 41 4.86 8.50 -2.52
C ARG A 41 3.46 9.01 -2.25
N GLY A 42 2.47 8.60 -3.06
CA GLY A 42 1.08 9.01 -2.87
C GLY A 42 0.52 8.60 -1.50
N ILE A 43 0.79 7.38 -1.05
CA ILE A 43 0.38 6.92 0.30
C ILE A 43 1.06 7.76 1.39
N ARG A 44 2.34 8.11 1.22
CA ARG A 44 3.07 8.94 2.19
C ARG A 44 2.46 10.34 2.28
N GLU A 45 2.28 11.02 1.15
CA GLU A 45 1.68 12.35 1.08
C GLU A 45 0.26 12.36 1.66
N PHE A 46 -0.55 11.35 1.32
CA PHE A 46 -1.90 11.20 1.87
C PHE A 46 -1.88 11.05 3.41
N LYS A 47 -0.95 10.24 3.94
CA LYS A 47 -0.82 10.05 5.39
C LYS A 47 -0.37 11.34 6.09
N ASP A 48 0.58 12.06 5.50
CA ASP A 48 1.14 13.28 6.08
C ASP A 48 0.07 14.38 6.13
N ALA A 49 -0.69 14.58 5.04
CA ALA A 49 -1.85 15.49 5.01
C ALA A 49 -2.94 15.09 6.01
N SER A 50 -3.27 13.80 6.09
CA SER A 50 -4.25 13.29 7.05
C SER A 50 -3.84 13.56 8.50
N LYS A 51 -2.53 13.49 8.80
CA LYS A 51 -1.99 13.77 10.14
C LYS A 51 -2.08 15.25 10.48
N GLU A 52 -1.79 16.13 9.53
CA GLU A 52 -1.90 17.57 9.72
C GLU A 52 -3.34 18.00 10.04
N ILE A 53 -4.30 17.52 9.26
CA ILE A 53 -5.74 17.74 9.49
C ILE A 53 -6.15 17.23 10.88
N ARG A 54 -5.70 16.04 11.26
CA ARG A 54 -6.01 15.48 12.58
C ARG A 54 -5.47 16.34 13.72
N ASN A 55 -4.23 16.81 13.61
CA ASN A 55 -3.61 17.68 14.61
C ASN A 55 -4.33 19.04 14.71
N GLU A 56 -4.78 19.60 13.58
CA GLU A 56 -5.52 20.86 13.56
C GLU A 56 -6.90 20.73 14.24
N ILE A 57 -7.60 19.62 14.01
CA ILE A 57 -8.88 19.31 14.67
C ILE A 57 -8.67 19.11 16.18
N GLU A 58 -7.60 18.43 16.59
CA GLU A 58 -7.28 18.19 18.00
C GLU A 58 -6.90 19.50 18.73
N ASN A 59 -6.10 20.35 18.10
CA ASN A 59 -5.71 21.65 18.66
C ASN A 59 -6.89 22.63 18.77
N THR A 60 -7.81 22.64 17.80
CA THR A 60 -9.00 23.49 17.84
C THR A 60 -10.06 23.00 18.84
N THR A 61 -10.14 21.69 19.10
CA THR A 61 -11.09 21.11 20.07
C THR A 61 -10.59 21.24 21.52
N THR A 62 -9.29 21.31 21.74
CA THR A 62 -8.69 21.37 23.09
C THR A 62 -8.58 22.80 23.64
N ALA A 63 -8.66 23.83 22.79
CA ALA A 63 -8.61 25.24 23.19
C ALA A 63 -9.86 25.74 23.96
N ASP A 64 -10.92 24.94 24.08
CA ASP A 64 -12.16 25.29 24.82
C ASP A 64 -12.20 24.73 26.27
N LYS A 65 -11.09 24.16 26.79
CA LYS A 65 -11.07 23.55 28.15
C LYS A 65 -10.23 24.27 29.20
N GLU A 66 -9.62 25.42 28.91
CA GLU A 66 -8.92 26.25 29.90
C GLU A 66 -9.56 27.63 30.05
N GLN A 67 -10.79 27.68 30.58
CA GLN A 67 -11.22 28.86 31.35
C GLN A 67 -11.01 28.56 32.84
N PRO A 68 -10.05 29.22 33.52
CA PRO A 68 -9.92 29.13 34.96
C PRO A 68 -11.14 29.83 35.56
N VAL A 69 -12.06 29.01 36.09
CA VAL A 69 -13.17 29.48 36.92
C VAL A 69 -12.54 30.08 38.17
N LYS A 70 -12.43 31.41 38.22
CA LYS A 70 -12.14 32.18 39.43
C LYS A 70 -13.42 32.36 40.24
#